data_AF-A0A820E9Q5-F1
#
_entry.id   AF-A0A820E9Q5-F1
#
_cell.length_a   1.000
_cell.length_b   1.000
_cell.length_c   1.000
_cell.angle_alpha   90.00
_cell.angle_beta   90.00
_cell.angle_gamma   90.00
#
_symmetry.space_group_name_H-M   'P 1'
#
loop_
_entity.id
_entity.type
_entity.pdbx_description
1 polymer ?
#
loop_
_entity_poly.entity_id
_entity_poly.type
_entity_poly.pdbx_seq_one_letter_code
_entity_poly.pdbx_strand_id
1 'polypeptide(L)'
;LADSGSSGFGIDSSVMCPQTATIIASGTTPMLNLCATLQLTIQAGSTANVSINHTWPCPQSVTISSSSNISILNICAQNTSTLTGSRSSSLMVDSTVICPQSTTVKASDTTLIPNLCASSQLTIQAANTANVSINHTWPCPQSVNINSSSTIPILNICANSTLTLTGSDSSSLIANSSVICPQNTTVTASGTSLTSNFCASSQLTIQAANTASISINHTWPCPQSTTIISSSTIPISYISAQKTLKLTSSGSSILNVDSTVICPQNTSVVASGTSMITNLCATMQLTIQAIDMANVSINQTWPCPTYVLVNSSSNLSISGICAFNELQMYVHQTSGLIINSSIVCPDMTYVVASEQAYITNLCANVELDVEVYDLAIVQSNTSWLCPQKTVVTATNVNNSLSFCALNSMIINVINSTFVYNLTQPCPINLSITASNGSNVFNVCSSMNTDIYAKNSTVLTDESRCSSVVDVTATDLAVVYVCATSAIYAVASFNATIYYKGPLASNSSIDGSEIIPWV
;
A
#
# COMPACT_ATOMS: atom_id res chain seq x y z
N LEU A 1 42.78 33.73 20.71
CA LEU A 1 43.99 34.24 20.02
C LEU A 1 43.55 34.69 18.63
N ALA A 2 43.90 35.91 18.22
CA ALA A 2 43.56 36.45 16.90
C ALA A 2 44.86 36.62 16.11
N ASP A 3 44.96 35.97 14.96
CA ASP A 3 46.08 36.14 14.03
C ASP A 3 45.61 36.91 12.79
N SER A 4 46.33 37.99 12.48
CA SER A 4 46.06 38.89 11.36
C SER A 4 47.16 38.89 10.30
N GLY A 5 48.06 37.88 10.30
CA GLY A 5 49.24 37.85 9.43
C GLY A 5 49.48 36.53 8.70
N SER A 6 50.16 36.60 7.55
CA SER A 6 50.52 35.50 6.65
C SER A 6 51.64 34.57 7.17
N SER A 7 51.87 34.53 8.48
CA SER A 7 52.93 33.76 9.13
C SER A 7 52.31 32.73 10.07
N GLY A 8 52.56 31.44 9.82
CA GLY A 8 51.92 30.34 10.56
C GLY A 8 51.97 30.50 12.07
N PHE A 9 50.83 30.24 12.72
CA PHE A 9 50.63 30.34 14.16
C PHE A 9 50.63 28.93 14.77
N GLY A 10 51.75 28.53 15.36
CA GLY A 10 51.87 27.28 16.12
C GLY A 10 51.71 27.54 17.61
N ILE A 11 50.68 26.96 18.24
CA ILE A 11 50.66 26.79 19.70
C ILE A 11 51.22 25.40 19.99
N ASP A 12 52.51 25.28 20.30
CA ASP A 12 53.03 24.05 20.90
C ASP A 12 52.61 24.02 22.37
N SER A 13 51.41 23.50 22.62
CA SER A 13 50.75 23.52 23.94
C SER A 13 51.07 22.30 24.82
N SER A 14 52.20 21.63 24.57
CA SER A 14 52.62 20.38 25.21
C SER A 14 52.81 20.42 26.75
N VAL A 15 52.47 21.52 27.43
CA VAL A 15 52.68 21.69 28.88
C VAL A 15 51.40 22.03 29.68
N MET A 16 50.42 22.76 29.14
CA MET A 16 49.13 23.03 29.81
C MET A 16 48.02 23.38 28.80
N CYS A 17 46.87 22.68 28.89
CA CYS A 17 45.71 22.94 28.04
C CYS A 17 44.65 23.77 28.76
N PRO A 18 44.19 24.88 28.16
CA PRO A 18 43.17 25.72 28.77
C PRO A 18 41.84 24.95 28.90
N GLN A 19 40.97 25.40 29.80
CA GLN A 19 39.59 24.90 29.82
C GLN A 19 38.89 25.24 28.51
N THR A 20 39.02 26.49 28.05
CA THR A 20 38.41 26.96 26.81
C THR A 20 39.44 27.61 25.90
N ALA A 21 39.36 27.33 24.60
CA ALA A 21 40.18 27.96 23.58
C ALA A 21 39.29 28.48 22.44
N THR A 22 39.50 29.74 22.07
CA THR A 22 38.85 30.35 20.91
C THR A 22 39.90 30.89 19.95
N ILE A 23 39.77 30.48 18.69
CA ILE A 23 40.66 30.79 17.60
C ILE A 23 39.86 31.49 16.52
N ILE A 24 40.31 32.67 16.13
CA ILE A 24 39.73 33.44 15.03
C ILE A 24 40.84 33.61 13.99
N ALA A 25 40.66 32.95 12.85
CA ALA A 25 41.64 32.91 11.77
C ALA A 25 41.23 33.81 10.61
N SER A 26 42.20 34.53 10.06
CA SER A 26 42.10 35.30 8.82
C SER A 26 43.34 35.03 7.95
N GLY A 27 43.17 34.83 6.64
CA GLY A 27 44.26 34.43 5.74
C GLY A 27 44.71 32.96 5.87
N THR A 28 45.80 32.59 5.20
CA THR A 28 46.32 31.21 5.22
C THR A 28 47.13 30.98 6.48
N THR A 29 46.62 30.15 7.41
CA THR A 29 47.23 29.94 8.73
C THR A 29 47.29 28.45 9.06
N PRO A 30 48.46 27.78 8.92
CA PRO A 30 48.64 26.45 9.50
C PRO A 30 48.69 26.57 11.02
N MET A 31 47.93 25.71 11.71
CA MET A 31 47.84 25.60 13.15
C MET A 31 48.13 24.15 13.56
N LEU A 32 49.05 23.96 14.49
CA LEU A 32 49.47 22.63 14.94
C LEU A 32 49.26 22.54 16.45
N ASN A 33 48.89 21.34 16.94
CA ASN A 33 48.83 20.99 18.36
C ASN A 33 47.92 21.88 19.22
N LEU A 34 46.73 22.19 18.73
CA LEU A 34 45.73 22.93 19.48
C LEU A 34 45.15 22.08 20.60
N CYS A 35 44.93 22.65 21.79
CA CYS A 35 44.29 21.89 22.86
C CYS A 35 43.35 22.72 23.74
N ALA A 36 42.33 22.03 24.27
CA ALA A 36 41.42 22.53 25.29
C ALA A 36 40.84 21.32 26.05
N THR A 37 40.47 21.50 27.31
CA THR A 37 39.89 20.41 28.12
C THR A 37 38.36 20.43 28.15
N LEU A 38 37.73 21.60 28.03
CA LEU A 38 36.26 21.75 28.01
C LEU A 38 35.73 22.11 26.62
N GLN A 39 36.21 23.20 26.02
CA GLN A 39 35.65 23.72 24.76
C GLN A 39 36.72 24.28 23.83
N LEU A 40 36.69 23.85 22.57
CA LEU A 40 37.48 24.43 21.49
C LEU A 40 36.55 25.08 20.45
N THR A 41 36.74 26.35 20.16
CA THR A 41 36.00 27.10 19.15
C THR A 41 36.95 27.63 18.07
N ILE A 42 36.69 27.30 16.82
CA ILE A 42 37.48 27.76 15.66
C ILE A 42 36.55 28.52 14.71
N GLN A 43 36.88 29.77 14.42
CA GLN A 43 36.15 30.62 13.50
C GLN A 43 37.08 31.08 12.37
N ALA A 44 36.76 30.73 11.13
CA ALA A 44 37.53 31.15 9.95
C ALA A 44 36.75 32.19 9.14
N GLY A 45 37.34 33.38 8.98
CA GLY A 45 36.80 34.46 8.16
C GLY A 45 36.90 34.18 6.66
N SER A 46 36.30 35.03 5.83
CA SER A 46 36.05 34.80 4.40
C SER A 46 37.29 34.56 3.50
N THR A 47 38.49 34.87 3.98
CA THR A 47 39.76 34.67 3.26
C THR A 47 40.67 33.64 3.91
N ALA A 48 40.19 32.95 4.95
CA ALA A 48 41.03 32.07 5.73
C ALA A 48 41.23 30.72 5.03
N ASN A 49 42.45 30.19 5.11
CA ASN A 49 42.77 28.80 4.79
C ASN A 49 43.50 28.20 5.99
N VAL A 50 42.74 27.55 6.85
CA VAL A 50 43.25 27.00 8.12
C VAL A 50 43.52 25.52 7.92
N SER A 51 44.74 25.09 8.27
CA SER A 51 45.08 23.68 8.41
C SER A 51 45.32 23.36 9.87
N ILE A 52 44.47 22.55 10.49
CA ILE A 52 44.68 22.09 11.87
C ILE A 52 45.24 20.69 11.82
N ASN A 53 46.36 20.44 12.48
CA ASN A 53 46.83 19.08 12.72
C ASN A 53 46.94 18.86 14.23
N HIS A 54 46.14 17.92 14.74
CA HIS A 54 46.17 17.39 16.10
C HIS A 54 45.47 18.24 17.17
N THR A 55 44.52 17.62 17.86
CA THR A 55 43.92 18.13 19.11
C THR A 55 44.09 17.11 20.24
N TRP A 56 44.91 17.42 21.24
CA TRP A 56 45.07 16.55 22.41
C TRP A 56 45.41 17.36 23.67
N PRO A 57 44.77 17.10 24.82
CA PRO A 57 43.68 16.14 25.04
C PRO A 57 42.40 16.55 24.31
N CYS A 58 41.51 15.58 24.07
CA CYS A 58 40.22 15.83 23.41
C CYS A 58 39.30 16.67 24.33
N PRO A 59 38.85 17.86 23.90
CA PRO A 59 37.90 18.66 24.66
C PRO A 59 36.55 17.95 24.80
N GLN A 60 35.75 18.36 25.78
CA GLN A 60 34.36 17.89 25.85
C GLN A 60 33.55 18.32 24.62
N SER A 61 33.75 19.54 24.13
CA SER A 61 33.05 20.06 22.95
C SER A 61 33.97 20.78 21.95
N VAL A 62 33.65 20.65 20.68
CA VAL A 62 34.29 21.35 19.56
C VAL A 62 33.23 22.07 18.75
N THR A 63 33.49 23.33 18.41
CA THR A 63 32.70 24.10 17.46
C THR A 63 33.60 24.71 16.39
N ILE A 64 33.32 24.42 15.13
CA ILE A 64 34.00 24.99 13.98
C ILE A 64 32.97 25.72 13.13
N SER A 65 33.25 26.97 12.81
CA SER A 65 32.44 27.76 11.88
C SER A 65 33.33 28.37 10.80
N SER A 66 32.95 28.19 9.54
CA SER A 66 33.68 28.75 8.40
C SER A 66 32.80 29.57 7.47
N SER A 67 33.39 30.64 6.93
CA SER A 67 32.91 31.34 5.73
C SER A 67 33.87 31.22 4.53
N SER A 68 34.88 30.35 4.64
CA SER A 68 35.93 30.09 3.65
C SER A 68 36.42 28.63 3.70
N ASN A 69 37.47 28.26 2.96
CA ASN A 69 38.01 26.89 3.02
C ASN A 69 38.73 26.62 4.36
N ILE A 70 38.36 25.54 5.05
CA ILE A 70 39.09 25.01 6.20
C ILE A 70 39.41 23.53 5.92
N SER A 71 40.66 23.14 6.14
CA SER A 71 41.04 21.74 6.23
C SER A 71 41.47 21.39 7.65
N ILE A 72 40.86 20.39 8.24
CA ILE A 72 41.09 19.95 9.62
C ILE A 72 41.49 18.49 9.56
N LEU A 73 42.66 18.20 10.08
CA LEU A 73 43.19 16.86 10.20
C LEU A 73 43.32 16.51 11.69
N ASN A 74 42.81 15.34 12.09
CA ASN A 74 42.93 14.78 13.44
C ASN A 74 42.24 15.61 14.53
N ILE A 75 40.97 15.96 14.34
CA ILE A 75 40.17 16.60 15.40
C ILE A 75 39.51 15.55 16.29
N CYS A 76 39.37 15.83 17.59
CA CYS A 76 38.60 14.96 18.47
C CYS A 76 37.75 15.76 19.46
N ALA A 77 36.67 15.13 19.93
CA ALA A 77 35.78 15.64 20.96
C ALA A 77 35.21 14.46 21.76
N GLN A 78 34.98 14.64 23.06
CA GLN A 78 34.41 13.58 23.90
C GLN A 78 32.88 13.53 23.78
N ASN A 79 32.21 14.69 23.86
CA ASN A 79 30.75 14.76 23.89
C ASN A 79 30.19 15.26 22.57
N THR A 80 30.56 16.47 22.13
CA THR A 80 29.90 17.12 20.99
C THR A 80 30.88 17.72 19.99
N SER A 81 30.57 17.55 18.71
CA SER A 81 31.24 18.26 17.61
C SER A 81 30.20 18.99 16.76
N THR A 82 30.36 20.29 16.58
CA THR A 82 29.50 21.11 15.71
C THR A 82 30.32 21.72 14.60
N LEU A 83 29.96 21.43 13.36
CA LEU A 83 30.61 21.87 12.15
C LEU A 83 29.64 22.76 11.36
N THR A 84 29.98 24.01 11.14
CA THR A 84 29.15 24.98 10.41
C THR A 84 29.92 25.54 9.21
N GLY A 85 29.43 25.30 8.00
CA GLY A 85 29.97 25.85 6.75
C GLY A 85 29.01 26.86 6.13
N SER A 86 29.53 28.01 5.71
CA SER A 86 28.81 29.07 4.98
C SER A 86 29.63 29.58 3.79
N ARG A 87 28.98 30.09 2.73
CA ARG A 87 29.58 30.75 1.55
C ARG A 87 30.82 30.08 0.97
N SER A 88 30.63 29.20 -0.01
CA SER A 88 31.72 28.61 -0.82
C SER A 88 32.86 28.00 0.02
N SER A 89 32.53 27.43 1.19
CA SER A 89 33.50 26.86 2.12
C SER A 89 33.65 25.35 1.93
N SER A 90 34.84 24.90 1.58
CA SER A 90 35.21 23.49 1.74
C SER A 90 35.64 23.26 3.18
N LEU A 91 34.86 22.50 3.95
CA LEU A 91 35.22 22.07 5.31
C LEU A 91 35.67 20.60 5.26
N MET A 92 36.93 20.38 4.93
CA MET A 92 37.51 19.05 4.94
C MET A 92 37.86 18.68 6.38
N VAL A 93 37.16 17.72 6.98
CA VAL A 93 37.57 17.13 8.26
C VAL A 93 38.04 15.72 7.97
N ASP A 94 39.27 15.39 8.32
CA ASP A 94 39.78 14.04 8.15
C ASP A 94 40.38 13.55 9.48
N SER A 95 40.04 12.31 9.84
CA SER A 95 40.44 11.60 11.05
C SER A 95 39.92 12.17 12.39
N THR A 96 39.23 11.31 13.12
CA THR A 96 38.86 11.46 14.53
C THR A 96 39.40 10.26 15.28
N VAL A 97 40.38 10.47 16.16
CA VAL A 97 40.94 9.38 16.99
C VAL A 97 39.90 8.92 18.03
N ILE A 98 39.04 9.85 18.48
CA ILE A 98 37.93 9.59 19.39
C ILE A 98 36.68 10.23 18.80
N CYS A 99 35.64 9.42 18.63
CA CYS A 99 34.37 9.86 18.10
C CYS A 99 33.48 10.46 19.18
N PRO A 100 32.97 11.68 18.99
CA PRO A 100 32.11 12.32 19.97
C PRO A 100 30.82 11.52 20.15
N GLN A 101 30.16 11.68 21.30
CA GLN A 101 28.82 11.16 21.49
C GLN A 101 27.86 11.68 20.40
N SER A 102 27.94 12.97 20.05
CA SER A 102 27.15 13.56 18.98
C SER A 102 27.94 14.47 18.05
N THR A 103 27.60 14.42 16.76
CA THR A 103 28.14 15.31 15.72
C THR A 103 27.00 15.98 14.98
N THR A 104 27.09 17.30 14.83
CA THR A 104 26.14 18.11 14.05
C THR A 104 26.86 18.86 12.94
N VAL A 105 26.36 18.71 11.73
CA VAL A 105 26.81 19.43 10.54
C VAL A 105 25.70 20.38 10.09
N LYS A 106 26.05 21.65 9.88
CA LYS A 106 25.17 22.66 9.29
C LYS A 106 25.87 23.27 8.08
N ALA A 107 25.29 23.08 6.90
CA ALA A 107 25.81 23.61 5.64
C ALA A 107 24.78 24.53 4.99
N SER A 108 25.21 25.70 4.54
CA SER A 108 24.39 26.60 3.71
C SER A 108 24.86 26.73 2.25
N ASP A 109 25.96 26.03 1.89
CA ASP A 109 26.58 26.02 0.56
C ASP A 109 27.35 24.68 0.35
N THR A 110 28.00 24.49 -0.80
CA THR A 110 28.82 23.31 -1.11
C THR A 110 29.84 23.03 -0.01
N THR A 111 29.63 21.97 0.76
CA THR A 111 30.46 21.58 1.90
C THR A 111 30.83 20.10 1.75
N LEU A 112 32.06 19.80 1.37
CA LEU A 112 32.56 18.43 1.33
C LEU A 112 33.08 18.04 2.72
N ILE A 113 32.50 17.01 3.35
CA ILE A 113 32.93 16.55 4.68
C ILE A 113 33.30 15.07 4.62
N PRO A 114 34.58 14.75 4.42
CA PRO A 114 35.05 13.37 4.54
C PRO A 114 34.95 12.91 6.02
N ASN A 115 34.85 11.60 6.23
CA ASN A 115 35.17 10.92 7.49
C ASN A 115 34.55 11.52 8.78
N LEU A 116 33.23 11.73 8.77
CA LEU A 116 32.48 12.09 9.98
C LEU A 116 32.35 10.89 10.91
N CYS A 117 32.27 11.13 12.21
CA CYS A 117 31.85 10.07 13.10
C CYS A 117 31.08 10.59 14.31
N ALA A 118 30.28 9.71 14.90
CA ALA A 118 29.64 9.89 16.18
C ALA A 118 29.39 8.50 16.77
N SER A 119 29.48 8.36 18.09
CA SER A 119 29.17 7.09 18.75
C SER A 119 27.67 6.91 19.03
N SER A 120 26.92 8.01 19.20
CA SER A 120 25.47 7.97 19.47
C SER A 120 24.64 8.63 18.36
N GLN A 121 24.91 9.89 18.02
CA GLN A 121 24.03 10.65 17.12
C GLN A 121 24.79 11.48 16.09
N LEU A 122 24.43 11.34 14.82
CA LEU A 122 24.87 12.21 13.74
C LEU A 122 23.68 13.01 13.20
N THR A 123 23.81 14.33 13.15
CA THR A 123 22.78 15.22 12.57
C THR A 123 23.39 16.03 11.43
N ILE A 124 22.75 16.04 10.26
CA ILE A 124 23.17 16.79 9.09
C ILE A 124 22.02 17.68 8.65
N GLN A 125 22.29 18.98 8.52
CA GLN A 125 21.34 19.98 8.07
C GLN A 125 21.94 20.73 6.89
N ALA A 126 21.32 20.62 5.71
CA ALA A 126 21.72 21.38 4.53
C ALA A 126 20.59 22.32 4.10
N ALA A 127 20.92 23.61 3.98
CA ALA A 127 20.03 24.64 3.47
C ALA A 127 20.50 25.10 2.10
N ASN A 128 19.55 25.52 1.25
CA ASN A 128 19.72 26.27 -0.02
C ASN A 128 21.04 26.06 -0.78
N THR A 129 21.00 25.34 -1.90
CA THR A 129 22.15 25.09 -2.80
C THR A 129 23.35 24.35 -2.18
N ALA A 130 23.28 23.99 -0.89
CA ALA A 130 24.29 23.17 -0.25
C ALA A 130 24.38 21.78 -0.89
N ASN A 131 25.59 21.44 -1.33
CA ASN A 131 25.99 20.09 -1.72
C ASN A 131 26.87 19.53 -0.61
N VAL A 132 26.30 18.63 0.20
CA VAL A 132 27.03 17.94 1.27
C VAL A 132 27.36 16.53 0.82
N SER A 133 28.65 16.26 0.65
CA SER A 133 29.14 14.91 0.39
C SER A 133 29.81 14.37 1.64
N ILE A 134 29.28 13.26 2.12
CA ILE A 134 29.82 12.47 3.22
C ILE A 134 30.30 11.18 2.57
N ASN A 135 31.55 10.80 2.86
CA ASN A 135 32.16 9.64 2.23
C ASN A 135 32.24 8.42 3.15
N HIS A 136 32.18 8.63 4.47
CA HIS A 136 32.29 7.55 5.45
C HIS A 136 31.80 8.02 6.82
N THR A 137 31.00 7.19 7.49
CA THR A 137 30.68 7.33 8.92
C THR A 137 31.20 6.13 9.68
N TRP A 138 32.31 6.23 10.40
CA TRP A 138 32.77 5.12 11.24
C TRP A 138 33.40 5.62 12.55
N PRO A 139 33.06 5.01 13.70
CA PRO A 139 32.06 3.95 13.89
C PRO A 139 30.64 4.42 13.55
N CYS A 140 29.77 3.47 13.24
CA CYS A 140 28.37 3.77 12.93
C CYS A 140 27.65 4.29 14.17
N PRO A 141 27.06 5.49 14.12
CA PRO A 141 26.27 6.00 15.23
C PRO A 141 25.02 5.15 15.49
N GLN A 142 24.47 5.24 16.69
CA GLN A 142 23.17 4.64 16.99
C GLN A 142 22.06 5.24 16.12
N SER A 143 22.10 6.56 15.91
CA SER A 143 21.09 7.31 15.15
C SER A 143 21.71 8.30 14.17
N VAL A 144 21.12 8.41 12.98
CA VAL A 144 21.45 9.45 12.00
C VAL A 144 20.19 10.19 11.58
N ASN A 145 20.24 11.51 11.61
CA ASN A 145 19.17 12.38 11.12
C ASN A 145 19.72 13.34 10.06
N ILE A 146 19.14 13.32 8.88
CA ILE A 146 19.48 14.20 7.76
C ILE A 146 18.25 15.00 7.38
N ASN A 147 18.38 16.32 7.41
CA ASN A 147 17.37 17.25 6.95
C ASN A 147 17.92 18.13 5.82
N SER A 148 17.21 18.15 4.69
CA SER A 148 17.62 18.89 3.50
C SER A 148 16.49 19.70 2.88
N SER A 149 16.80 20.94 2.51
CA SER A 149 16.04 21.72 1.53
C SER A 149 16.80 21.90 0.20
N SER A 150 17.86 21.11 -0.03
CA SER A 150 18.73 21.14 -1.22
C SER A 150 19.22 19.74 -1.63
N THR A 151 20.08 19.65 -2.64
CA THR A 151 20.66 18.35 -3.07
C THR A 151 21.80 17.91 -2.14
N ILE A 152 21.61 16.81 -1.42
CA ILE A 152 22.62 16.15 -0.57
C ILE A 152 22.94 14.75 -1.14
N PRO A 153 24.04 14.58 -1.89
CA PRO A 153 24.56 13.27 -2.22
C PRO A 153 25.34 12.70 -1.02
N ILE A 154 24.80 11.68 -0.37
CA ILE A 154 25.43 10.98 0.75
C ILE A 154 25.98 9.64 0.26
N LEU A 155 27.26 9.40 0.48
CA LEU A 155 27.92 8.14 0.17
C LEU A 155 28.29 7.42 1.48
N ASN A 156 28.06 6.11 1.53
CA ASN A 156 28.51 5.25 2.64
C ASN A 156 27.99 5.65 4.03
N ILE A 157 26.71 6.04 4.11
CA ILE A 157 26.06 6.28 5.40
C ILE A 157 25.84 4.97 6.15
N CYS A 158 26.09 4.96 7.45
CA CYS A 158 25.64 3.87 8.29
C CYS A 158 25.02 4.36 9.60
N ALA A 159 24.11 3.55 10.11
CA ALA A 159 23.47 3.71 11.41
C ALA A 159 23.17 2.32 11.98
N ASN A 160 23.35 2.13 13.28
CA ASN A 160 23.07 0.84 13.92
C ASN A 160 21.58 0.66 14.21
N SER A 161 20.91 1.71 14.72
CA SER A 161 19.52 1.61 15.17
C SER A 161 18.58 2.38 14.24
N THR A 162 18.79 3.67 14.03
CA THR A 162 17.83 4.52 13.30
C THR A 162 18.47 5.42 12.24
N LEU A 163 17.83 5.48 11.08
CA LEU A 163 18.12 6.44 10.02
C LEU A 163 16.87 7.25 9.70
N THR A 164 16.95 8.57 9.80
CA THR A 164 15.88 9.50 9.43
C THR A 164 16.37 10.41 8.33
N LEU A 165 15.64 10.41 7.21
CA LEU A 165 15.91 11.21 6.03
C LEU A 165 14.71 12.14 5.82
N THR A 166 14.92 13.44 5.81
CA THR A 166 13.87 14.44 5.57
C THR A 166 14.30 15.36 4.43
N GLY A 167 13.54 15.34 3.33
CA GLY A 167 13.73 16.21 2.18
C GLY A 167 12.53 17.16 1.98
N SER A 168 12.80 18.43 1.74
CA SER A 168 11.83 19.43 1.30
C SER A 168 12.29 20.15 0.02
N ASP A 169 11.36 20.83 -0.66
CA ASP A 169 11.63 21.85 -1.69
C ASP A 169 12.74 21.53 -2.71
N SER A 170 12.46 20.63 -3.66
CA SER A 170 13.41 20.27 -4.74
C SER A 170 14.75 19.70 -4.26
N SER A 171 14.78 19.08 -3.06
CA SER A 171 15.97 18.40 -2.54
C SER A 171 16.22 17.04 -3.21
N SER A 172 17.47 16.70 -3.51
CA SER A 172 17.82 15.32 -3.90
C SER A 172 18.69 14.69 -2.84
N LEU A 173 18.17 13.70 -2.13
CA LEU A 173 18.85 12.96 -1.09
C LEU A 173 19.21 11.56 -1.60
N ILE A 174 20.44 11.39 -2.06
CA ILE A 174 20.89 10.10 -2.60
C ILE A 174 21.74 9.46 -1.51
N ALA A 175 21.31 8.33 -0.94
CA ALA A 175 22.08 7.60 0.07
C ALA A 175 22.69 6.36 -0.57
N ASN A 176 23.84 6.47 -1.24
CA ASN A 176 24.47 5.32 -1.89
C ASN A 176 25.29 4.50 -0.88
N SER A 177 24.97 3.21 -0.80
CA SER A 177 25.69 2.20 -0.03
C SER A 177 25.60 2.41 1.49
N SER A 178 25.01 1.45 2.19
CA SER A 178 25.18 1.32 3.64
C SER A 178 25.98 0.07 3.93
N VAL A 179 27.13 0.23 4.61
CA VAL A 179 27.91 -0.91 5.11
C VAL A 179 27.08 -1.73 6.12
N ILE A 180 26.20 -1.06 6.87
CA ILE A 180 25.29 -1.65 7.85
C ILE A 180 23.90 -1.05 7.65
N CYS A 181 22.89 -1.92 7.51
CA CYS A 181 21.49 -1.49 7.47
C CYS A 181 20.95 -1.27 8.88
N PRO A 182 20.42 -0.07 9.19
CA PRO A 182 19.83 0.20 10.49
C PRO A 182 18.63 -0.72 10.75
N GLN A 183 18.26 -0.86 12.03
CA GLN A 183 17.02 -1.54 12.40
C GLN A 183 15.82 -0.83 11.75
N ASN A 184 15.74 0.49 11.88
CA ASN A 184 14.61 1.28 11.40
C ASN A 184 15.07 2.44 10.51
N THR A 185 14.41 2.60 9.36
CA THR A 185 14.61 3.75 8.46
C THR A 185 13.29 4.48 8.23
N THR A 186 13.33 5.80 8.34
CA THR A 186 12.21 6.69 8.01
C THR A 186 12.63 7.70 6.96
N VAL A 187 11.84 7.78 5.88
CA VAL A 187 12.04 8.73 4.79
C VAL A 187 10.81 9.61 4.70
N THR A 188 11.00 10.92 4.86
CA THR A 188 9.96 11.94 4.69
C THR A 188 10.37 12.86 3.55
N ALA A 189 9.51 13.00 2.55
CA ALA A 189 9.80 13.75 1.32
C ALA A 189 8.64 14.69 0.95
N SER A 190 8.98 15.90 0.53
CA SER A 190 8.03 16.89 0.02
C SER A 190 8.64 17.73 -1.11
N GLY A 191 7.81 18.33 -1.97
CA GLY A 191 8.30 19.01 -3.17
C GLY A 191 8.80 18.01 -4.22
N THR A 192 9.66 18.37 -5.16
CA THR A 192 10.18 17.44 -6.19
C THR A 192 11.35 16.56 -5.69
N SER A 193 11.33 16.17 -4.43
CA SER A 193 12.51 15.58 -3.80
C SER A 193 12.75 14.13 -4.21
N LEU A 194 13.99 13.76 -4.55
CA LEU A 194 14.39 12.38 -4.88
C LEU A 194 15.10 11.74 -3.68
N THR A 195 14.63 10.58 -3.20
CA THR A 195 15.36 9.78 -2.20
C THR A 195 15.60 8.36 -2.68
N SER A 196 16.84 7.87 -2.62
CA SER A 196 17.22 6.54 -3.13
C SER A 196 18.30 5.82 -2.32
N ASN A 197 18.38 4.49 -2.49
CA ASN A 197 19.44 3.58 -2.01
C ASN A 197 19.59 3.38 -0.48
N PHE A 198 18.54 3.62 0.29
CA PHE A 198 18.50 3.32 1.73
C PHE A 198 18.01 1.88 2.00
N CYS A 199 18.25 1.38 3.22
CA CYS A 199 17.79 0.06 3.66
C CYS A 199 17.33 0.06 5.12
N ALA A 200 16.67 -1.01 5.55
CA ALA A 200 16.32 -1.30 6.93
C ALA A 200 16.25 -2.80 7.14
N SER A 201 16.63 -3.29 8.33
CA SER A 201 16.54 -4.72 8.67
C SER A 201 15.23 -5.09 9.37
N SER A 202 14.61 -4.16 10.11
CA SER A 202 13.34 -4.38 10.81
C SER A 202 12.21 -3.61 10.14
N GLN A 203 12.25 -2.27 10.14
CA GLN A 203 11.13 -1.45 9.68
C GLN A 203 11.57 -0.34 8.72
N LEU A 204 10.86 -0.24 7.59
CA LEU A 204 10.97 0.88 6.66
C LEU A 204 9.67 1.69 6.68
N THR A 205 9.78 3.00 6.90
CA THR A 205 8.65 3.94 6.83
C THR A 205 8.92 5.01 5.79
N ILE A 206 7.96 5.23 4.90
CA ILE A 206 8.04 6.20 3.82
C ILE A 206 6.83 7.11 3.89
N GLN A 207 7.06 8.41 3.90
CA GLN A 207 6.03 9.44 3.91
C GLN A 207 6.34 10.42 2.80
N ALA A 208 5.43 10.60 1.84
CA ALA A 208 5.59 11.64 0.84
C ALA A 208 4.31 12.45 0.61
N ALA A 209 4.55 13.75 0.42
CA ALA A 209 3.51 14.76 0.22
C ALA A 209 3.92 15.73 -0.90
N ASN A 210 2.99 16.57 -1.36
CA ASN A 210 3.26 17.73 -2.21
C ASN A 210 4.16 17.45 -3.43
N THR A 211 3.76 16.53 -4.32
CA THR A 211 4.48 16.17 -5.58
C THR A 211 5.84 15.45 -5.41
N ALA A 212 6.13 14.92 -4.22
CA ALA A 212 7.34 14.15 -3.95
C ALA A 212 7.49 12.87 -4.77
N SER A 213 8.73 12.59 -5.19
CA SER A 213 9.10 11.43 -5.99
C SER A 213 10.18 10.61 -5.29
N ILE A 214 9.81 9.48 -4.69
CA ILE A 214 10.74 8.62 -3.96
C ILE A 214 11.04 7.40 -4.81
N SER A 215 12.29 7.22 -5.25
CA SER A 215 12.70 6.06 -6.03
C SER A 215 13.61 5.17 -5.20
N ILE A 216 13.15 3.96 -4.89
CA ILE A 216 13.94 3.00 -4.11
C ILE A 216 14.60 2.05 -5.10
N ASN A 217 15.92 2.09 -5.18
CA ASN A 217 16.67 1.10 -5.93
C ASN A 217 17.06 -0.02 -4.97
N HIS A 218 16.15 -0.98 -4.79
CA HIS A 218 16.37 -2.27 -4.12
C HIS A 218 16.84 -2.22 -2.64
N THR A 219 15.98 -2.69 -1.74
CA THR A 219 16.29 -2.82 -0.31
C THR A 219 16.85 -4.21 0.00
N TRP A 220 18.16 -4.33 0.25
CA TRP A 220 18.75 -5.56 0.79
C TRP A 220 19.55 -5.27 2.07
N PRO A 221 19.31 -6.01 3.18
CA PRO A 221 18.27 -7.01 3.35
C PRO A 221 16.84 -6.43 3.28
N CYS A 222 15.85 -7.26 2.93
CA CYS A 222 14.43 -6.87 3.00
C CYS A 222 14.02 -6.65 4.47
N PRO A 223 13.34 -5.54 4.79
CA PRO A 223 12.83 -5.31 6.14
C PRO A 223 11.74 -6.31 6.53
N GLN A 224 11.51 -6.51 7.82
CA GLN A 224 10.37 -7.28 8.31
C GLN A 224 9.05 -6.60 7.93
N SER A 225 8.97 -5.27 8.05
CA SER A 225 7.80 -4.49 7.71
C SER A 225 8.14 -3.22 6.93
N THR A 226 7.27 -2.89 5.97
CA THR A 226 7.34 -1.63 5.21
C THR A 226 6.00 -0.91 5.26
N THR A 227 6.02 0.37 5.60
CA THR A 227 4.85 1.26 5.59
C THR A 227 5.09 2.43 4.66
N ILE A 228 4.14 2.70 3.78
CA ILE A 228 4.18 3.80 2.81
C ILE A 228 2.92 4.62 2.96
N ILE A 229 3.09 5.92 3.14
CA ILE A 229 2.02 6.89 3.27
C ILE A 229 2.23 7.96 2.19
N SER A 230 1.23 8.13 1.33
CA SER A 230 1.27 9.04 0.21
C SER A 230 0.05 9.94 0.16
N SER A 231 0.26 11.23 -0.13
CA SER A 231 -0.81 12.15 -0.52
C SER A 231 -0.61 12.75 -1.92
N SER A 232 0.30 12.20 -2.73
CA SER A 232 0.60 12.67 -4.10
C SER A 232 1.15 11.54 -4.98
N THR A 233 1.38 11.79 -6.27
CA THR A 233 1.99 10.80 -7.17
C THR A 233 3.43 10.50 -6.75
N ILE A 234 3.68 9.28 -6.28
CA ILE A 234 5.02 8.80 -5.90
C ILE A 234 5.34 7.52 -6.70
N PRO A 235 6.20 7.59 -7.71
CA PRO A 235 6.68 6.39 -8.37
C PRO A 235 7.68 5.66 -7.45
N ILE A 236 7.22 4.64 -6.70
CA ILE A 236 8.07 3.86 -5.79
C ILE A 236 8.42 2.49 -6.36
N SER A 237 9.48 2.43 -7.15
CA SER A 237 10.02 1.15 -7.63
C SER A 237 10.67 0.35 -6.47
N TYR A 238 10.66 -0.98 -6.58
CA TYR A 238 11.41 -1.94 -5.75
C TYR A 238 11.19 -1.91 -4.24
N ILE A 239 9.92 -1.97 -3.81
CA ILE A 239 9.56 -2.13 -2.39
C ILE A 239 9.67 -3.60 -1.99
N SER A 240 10.21 -3.86 -0.80
CA SER A 240 10.22 -5.20 -0.24
C SER A 240 9.78 -5.21 1.23
N ALA A 241 9.19 -6.32 1.66
CA ALA A 241 8.91 -6.62 3.05
C ALA A 241 8.80 -8.14 3.23
N GLN A 242 9.31 -8.69 4.32
CA GLN A 242 9.19 -10.13 4.59
C GLN A 242 7.82 -10.50 5.16
N LYS A 243 7.30 -9.70 6.12
CA LYS A 243 6.05 -10.00 6.82
C LYS A 243 4.92 -9.09 6.36
N THR A 244 5.10 -7.78 6.44
CA THR A 244 3.98 -6.85 6.27
C THR A 244 4.34 -5.68 5.37
N LEU A 245 3.54 -5.48 4.33
CA LEU A 245 3.52 -4.26 3.52
C LEU A 245 2.23 -3.50 3.78
N LYS A 246 2.33 -2.26 4.24
CA LYS A 246 1.18 -1.36 4.43
C LYS A 246 1.31 -0.15 3.52
N LEU A 247 0.30 0.05 2.67
CA LEU A 247 0.21 1.15 1.73
C LEU A 247 -0.99 2.01 2.11
N THR A 248 -0.78 3.31 2.25
CA THR A 248 -1.83 4.29 2.48
C THR A 248 -1.67 5.40 1.46
N SER A 249 -2.68 5.61 0.62
CA SER A 249 -2.65 6.60 -0.45
C SER A 249 -3.88 7.51 -0.36
N SER A 250 -3.70 8.78 -0.68
CA SER A 250 -4.75 9.78 -0.66
C SER A 250 -4.55 10.81 -1.77
N GLY A 251 -5.65 11.41 -2.24
CA GLY A 251 -5.61 12.38 -3.33
C GLY A 251 -5.25 11.75 -4.69
N SER A 252 -4.64 12.52 -5.58
CA SER A 252 -4.15 12.01 -6.88
C SER A 252 -2.77 11.40 -6.71
N SER A 253 -2.71 10.10 -6.41
CA SER A 253 -1.46 9.39 -6.12
C SER A 253 -1.27 8.17 -7.02
N ILE A 254 -0.28 8.21 -7.91
CA ILE A 254 0.19 7.00 -8.59
C ILE A 254 1.27 6.38 -7.72
N LEU A 255 1.02 5.17 -7.21
CA LEU A 255 1.97 4.34 -6.48
C LEU A 255 2.29 3.12 -7.34
N ASN A 256 3.33 3.21 -8.17
CA ASN A 256 3.76 2.05 -8.95
C ASN A 256 4.76 1.23 -8.12
N VAL A 257 4.39 0.01 -7.70
CA VAL A 257 5.26 -0.89 -6.92
C VAL A 257 5.98 -1.86 -7.86
N ASP A 258 6.99 -1.39 -8.60
CA ASP A 258 7.70 -2.27 -9.53
C ASP A 258 8.61 -3.25 -8.79
N SER A 259 8.19 -4.53 -8.74
CA SER A 259 8.95 -5.67 -8.25
C SER A 259 9.20 -5.72 -6.74
N THR A 260 8.42 -6.55 -6.02
CA THR A 260 8.91 -7.07 -4.75
C THR A 260 9.84 -8.25 -5.07
N VAL A 261 11.10 -8.17 -4.64
CA VAL A 261 12.04 -9.29 -4.74
C VAL A 261 11.56 -10.47 -3.88
N ILE A 262 10.80 -10.15 -2.83
CA ILE A 262 10.15 -11.09 -1.92
C ILE A 262 8.74 -10.57 -1.65
N CYS A 263 7.74 -11.40 -1.95
CA CYS A 263 6.36 -11.09 -1.63
C CYS A 263 6.12 -11.23 -0.12
N PRO A 264 5.55 -10.20 0.54
CA PRO A 264 5.28 -10.24 1.98
C PRO A 264 4.24 -11.31 2.33
N GLN A 265 4.19 -11.73 3.59
CA GLN A 265 3.09 -12.54 4.10
C GLN A 265 1.76 -11.79 3.97
N ASN A 266 1.72 -10.54 4.41
CA ASN A 266 0.51 -9.73 4.45
C ASN A 266 0.72 -8.39 3.73
N THR A 267 -0.21 -8.03 2.85
CA THR A 267 -0.26 -6.71 2.21
C THR A 267 -1.59 -6.05 2.53
N SER A 268 -1.54 -4.80 3.01
CA SER A 268 -2.71 -3.98 3.29
C SER A 268 -2.62 -2.68 2.50
N VAL A 269 -3.71 -2.32 1.82
CA VAL A 269 -3.85 -1.13 1.01
C VAL A 269 -5.05 -0.35 1.51
N VAL A 270 -4.84 0.91 1.86
CA VAL A 270 -5.90 1.88 2.15
C VAL A 270 -5.74 3.03 1.18
N ALA A 271 -6.70 3.23 0.29
CA ALA A 271 -6.61 4.22 -0.76
C ALA A 271 -7.82 5.16 -0.77
N SER A 272 -7.56 6.44 -0.97
CA SER A 272 -8.57 7.47 -1.26
C SER A 272 -8.17 8.31 -2.48
N GLY A 273 -9.14 8.93 -3.14
CA GLY A 273 -8.90 9.71 -4.36
C GLY A 273 -8.39 8.89 -5.54
N THR A 274 -7.87 9.52 -6.58
CA THR A 274 -7.37 8.79 -7.76
C THR A 274 -6.02 8.13 -7.46
N SER A 275 -6.06 6.85 -7.06
CA SER A 275 -4.89 6.11 -6.58
C SER A 275 -4.54 4.90 -7.45
N MET A 276 -3.52 4.93 -8.32
CA MET A 276 -3.15 3.73 -9.09
C MET A 276 -2.09 2.92 -8.35
N ILE A 277 -2.34 1.63 -8.07
CA ILE A 277 -1.42 0.77 -7.29
C ILE A 277 -1.11 -0.53 -8.03
N THR A 278 -0.02 -0.57 -8.79
CA THR A 278 0.33 -1.72 -9.63
C THR A 278 1.32 -2.67 -8.96
N ASN A 279 1.32 -3.94 -9.38
CA ASN A 279 2.30 -4.98 -9.06
C ASN A 279 2.38 -5.37 -7.58
N LEU A 280 1.22 -5.44 -6.92
CA LEU A 280 1.12 -5.93 -5.55
C LEU A 280 1.21 -7.45 -5.50
N CYS A 281 1.75 -7.97 -4.40
CA CYS A 281 1.64 -9.39 -4.06
C CYS A 281 1.58 -9.59 -2.55
N ALA A 282 1.08 -10.77 -2.16
CA ALA A 282 1.08 -11.27 -0.79
C ALA A 282 1.04 -12.79 -0.84
N THR A 283 1.64 -13.47 0.14
CA THR A 283 1.66 -14.94 0.21
C THR A 283 0.57 -15.50 1.12
N MET A 284 0.09 -14.74 2.10
CA MET A 284 -0.99 -15.17 3.01
C MET A 284 -2.24 -14.32 2.85
N GLN A 285 -2.16 -13.00 3.04
CA GLN A 285 -3.34 -12.13 3.07
C GLN A 285 -3.13 -10.84 2.28
N LEU A 286 -4.10 -10.49 1.44
CA LEU A 286 -4.21 -9.18 0.81
C LEU A 286 -5.49 -8.49 1.31
N THR A 287 -5.36 -7.28 1.84
CA THR A 287 -6.51 -6.46 2.26
C THR A 287 -6.51 -5.15 1.49
N ILE A 288 -7.64 -4.83 0.85
CA ILE A 288 -7.83 -3.63 0.05
C ILE A 288 -9.00 -2.86 0.63
N GLN A 289 -8.76 -1.61 1.01
CA GLN A 289 -9.77 -0.69 1.50
C GLN A 289 -9.77 0.57 0.64
N ALA A 290 -10.88 0.82 -0.05
CA ALA A 290 -11.09 2.01 -0.88
C ALA A 290 -12.13 2.92 -0.21
N ILE A 291 -11.70 4.11 0.20
CA ILE A 291 -12.50 5.12 0.93
C ILE A 291 -12.58 6.43 0.14
N ASP A 292 -13.73 7.11 0.17
CA ASP A 292 -14.04 8.27 -0.70
C ASP A 292 -13.89 7.96 -2.20
N MET A 293 -14.03 8.88 -3.16
CA MET A 293 -13.93 8.55 -4.61
C MET A 293 -12.56 7.98 -5.02
N ALA A 294 -12.33 6.68 -4.79
CA ALA A 294 -11.01 6.07 -4.83
C ALA A 294 -10.79 5.20 -6.06
N ASN A 295 -10.31 5.76 -7.19
CA ASN A 295 -10.05 4.93 -8.37
C ASN A 295 -8.75 4.13 -8.19
N VAL A 296 -8.88 2.94 -7.60
CA VAL A 296 -7.77 2.01 -7.38
C VAL A 296 -7.69 1.01 -8.49
N SER A 297 -6.61 1.07 -9.27
CA SER A 297 -6.22 0.00 -10.20
C SER A 297 -5.14 -0.85 -9.57
N ILE A 298 -5.49 -2.09 -9.22
CA ILE A 298 -4.53 -3.09 -8.74
C ILE A 298 -4.22 -4.02 -9.90
N ASN A 299 -2.93 -4.27 -10.13
CA ASN A 299 -2.46 -5.33 -11.01
C ASN A 299 -1.63 -6.29 -10.16
N GLN A 300 -2.23 -7.40 -9.73
CA GLN A 300 -1.53 -8.33 -8.85
C GLN A 300 -0.57 -9.21 -9.65
N THR A 301 0.64 -9.42 -9.14
CA THR A 301 1.58 -10.40 -9.67
C THR A 301 1.64 -11.63 -8.78
N TRP A 302 1.96 -12.78 -9.37
CA TRP A 302 2.13 -14.05 -8.65
C TRP A 302 3.19 -13.91 -7.54
N PRO A 303 3.03 -14.55 -6.37
CA PRO A 303 2.03 -15.57 -6.01
C PRO A 303 0.67 -15.01 -5.56
N CYS A 304 -0.37 -15.85 -5.64
CA CYS A 304 -1.68 -15.56 -5.09
C CYS A 304 -1.69 -15.76 -3.56
N PRO A 305 -2.27 -14.84 -2.77
CA PRO A 305 -2.46 -15.02 -1.35
C PRO A 305 -3.49 -16.13 -1.07
N THR A 306 -3.45 -16.66 0.15
CA THR A 306 -4.47 -17.58 0.64
C THR A 306 -5.83 -16.89 0.79
N TYR A 307 -5.83 -15.65 1.28
CA TYR A 307 -7.04 -14.87 1.57
C TYR A 307 -6.97 -13.48 0.96
N VAL A 308 -8.07 -13.02 0.36
CA VAL A 308 -8.22 -11.63 -0.09
C VAL A 308 -9.48 -11.03 0.49
N LEU A 309 -9.35 -9.85 1.08
CA LEU A 309 -10.45 -9.04 1.59
C LEU A 309 -10.49 -7.71 0.85
N VAL A 310 -11.62 -7.41 0.22
CA VAL A 310 -11.87 -6.12 -0.45
C VAL A 310 -13.02 -5.43 0.26
N ASN A 311 -12.80 -4.20 0.70
CA ASN A 311 -13.84 -3.33 1.24
C ASN A 311 -13.82 -2.01 0.47
N SER A 312 -14.93 -1.67 -0.18
CA SER A 312 -15.05 -0.43 -0.94
C SER A 312 -16.31 0.33 -0.56
N SER A 313 -16.14 1.62 -0.27
CA SER A 313 -17.25 2.58 -0.21
C SER A 313 -17.28 3.50 -1.45
N SER A 314 -16.60 3.12 -2.54
CA SER A 314 -16.40 3.95 -3.73
C SER A 314 -16.00 3.19 -5.00
N ASN A 315 -15.85 3.89 -6.13
CA ASN A 315 -15.47 3.30 -7.42
C ASN A 315 -14.07 2.66 -7.37
N LEU A 316 -14.00 1.32 -7.36
CA LEU A 316 -12.80 0.52 -7.23
C LEU A 316 -12.61 -0.35 -8.50
N SER A 317 -11.46 -0.33 -9.16
CA SER A 317 -11.23 -1.12 -10.38
C SER A 317 -10.09 -2.12 -10.17
N ILE A 318 -10.38 -3.35 -9.82
CA ILE A 318 -9.33 -4.35 -9.59
C ILE A 318 -9.04 -5.14 -10.87
N SER A 319 -7.76 -5.30 -11.22
CA SER A 319 -7.33 -6.14 -12.34
C SER A 319 -6.42 -7.26 -11.86
N GLY A 320 -6.67 -8.49 -12.32
CA GLY A 320 -5.79 -9.63 -12.03
C GLY A 320 -5.79 -10.09 -10.56
N ILE A 321 -6.88 -9.89 -9.81
CA ILE A 321 -6.97 -10.40 -8.43
C ILE A 321 -6.95 -11.92 -8.41
N CYS A 322 -6.26 -12.51 -7.44
CA CYS A 322 -6.34 -13.95 -7.22
C CYS A 322 -6.24 -14.30 -5.74
N ALA A 323 -6.87 -15.42 -5.38
CA ALA A 323 -6.85 -16.00 -4.05
C ALA A 323 -6.88 -17.53 -4.19
N PHE A 324 -6.23 -18.25 -3.28
CA PHE A 324 -6.30 -19.72 -3.25
C PHE A 324 -7.53 -20.23 -2.51
N ASN A 325 -7.78 -19.75 -1.29
CA ASN A 325 -8.87 -20.29 -0.46
C ASN A 325 -10.11 -19.41 -0.55
N GLU A 326 -9.97 -18.12 -0.27
CA GLU A 326 -11.14 -17.26 -0.03
C GLU A 326 -10.94 -15.84 -0.54
N LEU A 327 -11.97 -15.34 -1.24
CA LEU A 327 -12.12 -13.95 -1.64
C LEU A 327 -13.40 -13.38 -0.99
N GLN A 328 -13.26 -12.42 -0.11
CA GLN A 328 -14.37 -11.68 0.49
C GLN A 328 -14.44 -10.27 -0.07
N MET A 329 -15.62 -9.83 -0.47
CA MET A 329 -15.84 -8.49 -1.05
C MET A 329 -17.05 -7.83 -0.43
N TYR A 330 -16.85 -6.64 0.14
CA TYR A 330 -17.88 -5.78 0.70
C TYR A 330 -17.89 -4.47 -0.07
N VAL A 331 -18.97 -4.22 -0.81
CA VAL A 331 -19.11 -3.08 -1.72
C VAL A 331 -20.34 -2.27 -1.34
N HIS A 332 -20.11 -1.02 -0.93
CA HIS A 332 -21.12 -0.06 -0.50
C HIS A 332 -21.06 1.23 -1.33
N GLN A 333 -22.20 1.91 -1.49
CA GLN A 333 -22.36 3.29 -2.01
C GLN A 333 -21.73 3.63 -3.36
N THR A 334 -22.55 3.82 -4.41
CA THR A 334 -22.18 4.49 -5.69
C THR A 334 -20.83 4.02 -6.26
N SER A 335 -20.54 2.73 -6.10
CA SER A 335 -19.23 2.13 -6.32
C SER A 335 -19.28 1.11 -7.43
N GLY A 336 -18.68 1.42 -8.59
CA GLY A 336 -18.36 0.39 -9.57
C GLY A 336 -17.17 -0.42 -9.06
N LEU A 337 -17.35 -1.72 -8.81
CA LEU A 337 -16.26 -2.69 -8.63
C LEU A 337 -16.06 -3.49 -9.91
N ILE A 338 -15.16 -3.02 -10.78
CA ILE A 338 -14.84 -3.78 -11.99
C ILE A 338 -13.70 -4.73 -11.66
N ILE A 339 -13.93 -6.04 -11.75
CA ILE A 339 -12.87 -7.05 -11.68
C ILE A 339 -12.57 -7.46 -13.12
N ASN A 340 -11.45 -7.05 -13.69
CA ASN A 340 -11.19 -7.29 -15.13
C ASN A 340 -10.60 -8.67 -15.44
N SER A 341 -10.11 -9.38 -14.43
CA SER A 341 -9.63 -10.76 -14.56
C SER A 341 -9.32 -11.36 -13.20
N SER A 342 -9.62 -12.64 -13.04
CA SER A 342 -9.02 -13.49 -12.01
C SER A 342 -8.04 -14.44 -12.67
N ILE A 343 -6.81 -14.50 -12.16
CA ILE A 343 -5.78 -15.43 -12.67
C ILE A 343 -6.03 -16.84 -12.11
N VAL A 344 -6.49 -16.91 -10.86
CA VAL A 344 -6.84 -18.14 -10.15
C VAL A 344 -8.12 -17.88 -9.38
N CYS A 345 -9.11 -18.76 -9.55
CA CYS A 345 -10.34 -18.71 -8.79
C CYS A 345 -10.13 -19.34 -7.41
N PRO A 346 -10.56 -18.69 -6.33
CA PRO A 346 -10.52 -19.27 -4.99
C PRO A 346 -11.50 -20.43 -4.87
N ASP A 347 -11.34 -21.25 -3.84
CA ASP A 347 -12.34 -22.24 -3.49
C ASP A 347 -13.68 -21.58 -3.14
N MET A 348 -13.65 -20.50 -2.35
CA MET A 348 -14.84 -19.73 -1.97
C MET A 348 -14.73 -18.25 -2.34
N THR A 349 -15.82 -17.70 -2.86
CA THR A 349 -15.98 -16.25 -3.06
C THR A 349 -17.26 -15.81 -2.37
N TYR A 350 -17.15 -14.84 -1.46
CA TYR A 350 -18.26 -14.21 -0.76
C TYR A 350 -18.36 -12.73 -1.13
N VAL A 351 -19.55 -12.30 -1.55
CA VAL A 351 -19.78 -10.94 -2.06
C VAL A 351 -21.00 -10.33 -1.39
N VAL A 352 -20.82 -9.17 -0.77
CA VAL A 352 -21.90 -8.33 -0.26
C VAL A 352 -21.90 -7.01 -1.03
N ALA A 353 -22.98 -6.75 -1.74
CA ALA A 353 -23.14 -5.58 -2.61
C ALA A 353 -24.38 -4.77 -2.23
N SER A 354 -24.25 -3.46 -2.14
CA SER A 354 -25.36 -2.54 -1.85
C SER A 354 -25.27 -1.27 -2.68
N GLU A 355 -26.40 -0.56 -2.84
CA GLU A 355 -26.48 0.81 -3.38
C GLU A 355 -25.71 1.08 -4.69
N GLN A 356 -26.24 0.59 -5.83
CA GLN A 356 -25.66 0.78 -7.18
C GLN A 356 -24.26 0.17 -7.39
N ALA A 357 -23.85 -0.77 -6.54
CA ALA A 357 -22.63 -1.54 -6.77
C ALA A 357 -22.68 -2.25 -8.13
N TYR A 358 -21.64 -2.11 -8.97
CA TYR A 358 -21.51 -2.87 -10.23
C TYR A 358 -20.35 -3.83 -10.11
N ILE A 359 -20.61 -5.14 -10.03
CA ILE A 359 -19.58 -6.17 -9.86
C ILE A 359 -19.57 -7.10 -11.06
N THR A 360 -18.42 -7.26 -11.73
CA THR A 360 -18.28 -8.15 -12.90
C THR A 360 -17.22 -9.23 -12.70
N ASN A 361 -17.30 -10.32 -13.48
CA ASN A 361 -16.28 -11.37 -13.61
C ASN A 361 -15.92 -12.12 -12.30
N LEU A 362 -16.92 -12.35 -11.44
CA LEU A 362 -16.76 -13.19 -10.25
C LEU A 362 -16.54 -14.65 -10.60
N CYS A 363 -15.63 -15.32 -9.89
CA CYS A 363 -15.42 -16.77 -10.01
C CYS A 363 -15.12 -17.43 -8.66
N ALA A 364 -15.37 -18.75 -8.58
CA ALA A 364 -14.99 -19.63 -7.48
C ALA A 364 -14.93 -21.09 -8.00
N ASN A 365 -14.13 -21.95 -7.37
CA ASN A 365 -14.06 -23.37 -7.72
C ASN A 365 -15.16 -24.19 -7.03
N VAL A 366 -15.43 -23.89 -5.75
CA VAL A 366 -16.36 -24.66 -4.92
C VAL A 366 -17.66 -23.88 -4.72
N GLU A 367 -17.60 -22.71 -4.10
CA GLU A 367 -18.78 -21.97 -3.68
C GLU A 367 -18.69 -20.47 -3.98
N LEU A 368 -19.74 -19.95 -4.61
CA LEU A 368 -19.96 -18.52 -4.81
C LEU A 368 -21.20 -18.11 -4.01
N ASP A 369 -21.03 -17.24 -3.03
CA ASP A 369 -22.12 -16.70 -2.21
C ASP A 369 -22.22 -15.19 -2.42
N VAL A 370 -23.40 -14.71 -2.80
CA VAL A 370 -23.64 -13.33 -3.21
C VAL A 370 -24.89 -12.79 -2.52
N GLU A 371 -24.69 -11.77 -1.69
CA GLU A 371 -25.75 -10.96 -1.10
C GLU A 371 -25.85 -9.62 -1.80
N VAL A 372 -27.03 -9.30 -2.32
CA VAL A 372 -27.31 -8.07 -3.08
C VAL A 372 -28.45 -7.31 -2.42
N TYR A 373 -28.21 -6.03 -2.14
CA TYR A 373 -29.17 -5.11 -1.55
C TYR A 373 -29.43 -3.91 -2.48
N ASP A 374 -30.69 -3.47 -2.56
CA ASP A 374 -31.13 -2.28 -3.28
C ASP A 374 -30.77 -2.29 -4.79
N LEU A 375 -30.31 -1.18 -5.36
CA LEU A 375 -30.05 -1.02 -6.79
C LEU A 375 -28.74 -1.65 -7.30
N ALA A 376 -28.11 -2.55 -6.54
CA ALA A 376 -26.86 -3.19 -6.96
C ALA A 376 -27.05 -4.11 -8.18
N ILE A 377 -26.01 -4.21 -9.01
CA ILE A 377 -25.89 -5.02 -10.21
C ILE A 377 -24.67 -5.92 -10.06
N VAL A 378 -24.89 -7.24 -10.03
CA VAL A 378 -23.81 -8.22 -9.98
C VAL A 378 -23.92 -9.15 -11.18
N GLN A 379 -22.84 -9.24 -11.95
CA GLN A 379 -22.75 -10.06 -13.16
C GLN A 379 -21.51 -10.96 -13.07
N SER A 380 -21.71 -12.26 -12.92
CA SER A 380 -20.64 -13.21 -13.20
C SER A 380 -20.59 -13.46 -14.71
N ASN A 381 -19.50 -13.04 -15.34
CA ASN A 381 -19.26 -13.20 -16.77
C ASN A 381 -18.30 -14.37 -17.08
N THR A 382 -18.18 -15.31 -16.16
CA THR A 382 -17.24 -16.43 -16.30
C THR A 382 -17.78 -17.44 -17.31
N SER A 383 -17.38 -17.26 -18.57
CA SER A 383 -17.67 -18.21 -19.66
C SER A 383 -16.92 -19.55 -19.53
N TRP A 384 -16.05 -19.73 -18.52
CA TRP A 384 -15.12 -20.88 -18.46
C TRP A 384 -15.03 -21.62 -17.12
N LEU A 385 -15.45 -21.03 -15.99
CA LEU A 385 -15.34 -21.65 -14.66
C LEU A 385 -16.57 -21.31 -13.81
N CYS A 386 -17.52 -22.23 -13.75
CA CYS A 386 -18.68 -22.13 -12.88
C CYS A 386 -18.39 -22.89 -11.58
N PRO A 387 -18.75 -22.33 -10.41
CA PRO A 387 -18.56 -22.99 -9.13
C PRO A 387 -19.44 -24.23 -9.03
N GLN A 388 -19.09 -25.16 -8.14
CA GLN A 388 -19.97 -26.30 -7.84
C GLN A 388 -21.32 -25.83 -7.29
N LYS A 389 -21.29 -24.82 -6.42
CA LYS A 389 -22.46 -24.24 -5.76
C LYS A 389 -22.48 -22.72 -5.90
N THR A 390 -23.65 -22.18 -6.24
CA THR A 390 -23.89 -20.72 -6.21
C THR A 390 -25.09 -20.42 -5.30
N VAL A 391 -24.92 -19.51 -4.35
CA VAL A 391 -25.98 -18.98 -3.49
C VAL A 391 -26.14 -17.49 -3.80
N VAL A 392 -27.36 -17.07 -4.10
CA VAL A 392 -27.68 -15.66 -4.39
C VAL A 392 -28.82 -15.24 -3.49
N THR A 393 -28.61 -14.22 -2.66
CA THR A 393 -29.63 -13.59 -1.83
C THR A 393 -29.84 -12.15 -2.31
N ALA A 394 -31.00 -11.84 -2.84
CA ALA A 394 -31.35 -10.52 -3.38
C ALA A 394 -32.50 -9.89 -2.59
N THR A 395 -32.27 -8.69 -2.04
CA THR A 395 -33.26 -7.93 -1.27
C THR A 395 -33.43 -6.52 -1.86
N ASN A 396 -34.67 -6.11 -2.16
CA ASN A 396 -34.98 -4.80 -2.77
C ASN A 396 -34.31 -4.52 -4.14
N VAL A 397 -34.03 -5.56 -4.92
CA VAL A 397 -33.29 -5.44 -6.20
C VAL A 397 -34.23 -5.23 -7.38
N ASN A 398 -33.92 -4.25 -8.24
CA ASN A 398 -34.70 -3.91 -9.45
C ASN A 398 -33.88 -4.05 -10.75
N ASN A 399 -32.89 -4.94 -10.78
CA ASN A 399 -31.92 -5.08 -11.86
C ASN A 399 -31.83 -6.52 -12.39
N SER A 400 -30.85 -6.79 -13.27
CA SER A 400 -30.56 -8.15 -13.75
C SER A 400 -29.30 -8.70 -13.08
N LEU A 401 -29.31 -10.00 -12.79
CA LEU A 401 -28.17 -10.76 -12.28
C LEU A 401 -27.96 -11.96 -13.21
N SER A 402 -26.70 -12.32 -13.40
CA SER A 402 -26.28 -13.41 -14.26
C SER A 402 -25.21 -14.20 -13.54
N PHE A 403 -25.51 -15.46 -13.23
CA PHE A 403 -24.53 -16.40 -12.67
C PHE A 403 -24.73 -17.79 -13.24
N CYS A 404 -23.71 -18.64 -13.06
CA CYS A 404 -23.72 -20.05 -13.39
C CYS A 404 -23.34 -20.91 -12.19
N ALA A 405 -23.61 -22.21 -12.26
CA ALA A 405 -23.21 -23.22 -11.29
C ALA A 405 -23.17 -24.60 -11.97
N LEU A 406 -22.31 -25.51 -11.51
CA LEU A 406 -22.21 -26.88 -12.05
C LEU A 406 -23.21 -27.84 -11.39
N ASN A 407 -23.31 -27.83 -10.06
CA ASN A 407 -24.11 -28.81 -9.33
C ASN A 407 -25.41 -28.21 -8.80
N SER A 408 -25.32 -27.13 -8.03
CA SER A 408 -26.47 -26.55 -7.33
C SER A 408 -26.48 -25.04 -7.36
N MET A 409 -27.65 -24.46 -7.61
CA MET A 409 -27.88 -23.03 -7.49
C MET A 409 -29.06 -22.77 -6.54
N ILE A 410 -28.86 -21.86 -5.58
CA ILE A 410 -29.88 -21.43 -4.62
C ILE A 410 -30.10 -19.93 -4.82
N ILE A 411 -31.33 -19.52 -5.05
CA ILE A 411 -31.71 -18.12 -5.25
C ILE A 411 -32.80 -17.74 -4.26
N ASN A 412 -32.48 -16.83 -3.35
CA ASN A 412 -33.39 -16.25 -2.38
C ASN A 412 -33.70 -14.81 -2.78
N VAL A 413 -34.97 -14.48 -3.01
CA VAL A 413 -35.41 -13.17 -3.46
C VAL A 413 -36.48 -12.62 -2.53
N ILE A 414 -36.25 -11.40 -2.02
CA ILE A 414 -37.13 -10.72 -1.07
C ILE A 414 -37.41 -9.31 -1.57
N ASN A 415 -38.68 -8.95 -1.71
CA ASN A 415 -39.12 -7.59 -2.06
C ASN A 415 -38.47 -7.00 -3.33
N SER A 416 -38.27 -7.82 -4.35
CA SER A 416 -37.49 -7.47 -5.54
C SER A 416 -38.30 -7.65 -6.83
N THR A 417 -37.93 -6.91 -7.87
CA THR A 417 -38.47 -7.05 -9.23
C THR A 417 -37.32 -7.37 -10.18
N PHE A 418 -37.20 -8.63 -10.61
CA PHE A 418 -35.90 -9.15 -11.00
C PHE A 418 -35.93 -10.05 -12.24
N VAL A 419 -34.90 -9.96 -13.11
CA VAL A 419 -34.70 -10.87 -14.25
C VAL A 419 -33.41 -11.67 -14.04
N TYR A 420 -33.54 -12.97 -13.77
CA TYR A 420 -32.42 -13.90 -13.69
C TYR A 420 -32.11 -14.46 -15.08
N ASN A 421 -30.88 -14.32 -15.56
CA ASN A 421 -30.41 -15.04 -16.74
C ASN A 421 -29.39 -16.11 -16.33
N LEU A 422 -29.76 -17.40 -16.42
CA LEU A 422 -28.78 -18.49 -16.29
C LEU A 422 -27.87 -18.52 -17.51
N THR A 423 -26.57 -18.36 -17.27
CA THR A 423 -25.53 -18.60 -18.27
C THR A 423 -25.12 -20.07 -18.23
N GLN A 424 -24.84 -20.66 -19.39
CA GLN A 424 -24.35 -22.05 -19.46
C GLN A 424 -22.95 -22.17 -18.82
N PRO A 425 -22.60 -23.33 -18.24
CA PRO A 425 -23.40 -24.55 -18.04
C PRO A 425 -24.54 -24.41 -17.03
N CYS A 426 -25.60 -25.18 -17.28
CA CYS A 426 -26.81 -25.24 -16.46
C CYS A 426 -26.59 -26.17 -15.25
N PRO A 427 -26.91 -25.76 -14.01
CA PRO A 427 -26.74 -26.61 -12.84
C PRO A 427 -27.65 -27.84 -12.88
N ILE A 428 -27.29 -28.88 -12.12
CA ILE A 428 -28.14 -30.09 -11.99
C ILE A 428 -29.42 -29.74 -11.21
N ASN A 429 -29.27 -29.00 -10.11
CA ASN A 429 -30.36 -28.61 -9.22
C ASN A 429 -30.45 -27.09 -9.08
N LEU A 430 -31.66 -26.56 -9.15
CA LEU A 430 -31.97 -25.15 -8.92
C LEU A 430 -33.05 -25.03 -7.86
N SER A 431 -32.81 -24.24 -6.82
CA SER A 431 -33.79 -23.91 -5.77
C SER A 431 -34.06 -22.41 -5.77
N ILE A 432 -35.32 -22.02 -5.90
CA ILE A 432 -35.78 -20.63 -5.93
C ILE A 432 -36.73 -20.40 -4.77
N THR A 433 -36.42 -19.43 -3.91
CA THR A 433 -37.33 -18.92 -2.88
C THR A 433 -37.63 -17.46 -3.19
N ALA A 434 -38.88 -17.13 -3.52
CA ALA A 434 -39.31 -15.77 -3.85
C ALA A 434 -40.40 -15.29 -2.86
N SER A 435 -40.25 -14.07 -2.36
CA SER A 435 -41.24 -13.45 -1.47
C SER A 435 -41.47 -11.96 -1.77
N ASN A 436 -42.75 -11.55 -1.81
CA ASN A 436 -43.20 -10.16 -1.94
C ASN A 436 -42.65 -9.40 -3.18
N GLY A 437 -42.74 -9.95 -4.39
CA GLY A 437 -42.19 -9.28 -5.58
C GLY A 437 -42.56 -9.93 -6.92
N SER A 438 -42.08 -9.39 -8.04
CA SER A 438 -42.33 -9.95 -9.38
C SER A 438 -41.02 -10.33 -10.06
N ASN A 439 -40.79 -11.63 -10.24
CA ASN A 439 -39.50 -12.19 -10.63
C ASN A 439 -39.65 -13.03 -11.91
N VAL A 440 -38.72 -12.86 -12.83
CA VAL A 440 -38.58 -13.63 -14.07
C VAL A 440 -37.29 -14.42 -13.99
N PHE A 441 -37.37 -15.73 -14.14
CA PHE A 441 -36.24 -16.64 -14.14
C PHE A 441 -36.09 -17.30 -15.50
N ASN A 442 -35.03 -16.97 -16.23
CA ASN A 442 -34.69 -17.71 -17.43
C ASN A 442 -33.94 -18.99 -17.05
N VAL A 443 -34.67 -20.09 -16.94
CA VAL A 443 -34.15 -21.42 -16.57
C VAL A 443 -33.71 -22.22 -17.79
N CYS A 444 -32.76 -23.13 -17.61
CA CYS A 444 -32.39 -24.09 -18.67
C CYS A 444 -33.26 -25.34 -18.67
N SER A 445 -33.25 -26.05 -19.80
CA SER A 445 -34.15 -27.16 -20.06
C SER A 445 -33.79 -28.52 -19.43
N SER A 446 -32.63 -28.63 -18.78
CA SER A 446 -32.09 -29.92 -18.30
C SER A 446 -31.95 -30.03 -16.78
N MET A 447 -32.65 -29.18 -16.02
CA MET A 447 -32.48 -29.10 -14.56
C MET A 447 -33.68 -29.65 -13.79
N ASN A 448 -33.42 -30.13 -12.58
CA ASN A 448 -34.45 -30.25 -11.56
C ASN A 448 -34.59 -28.90 -10.85
N THR A 449 -35.81 -28.37 -10.83
CA THR A 449 -36.07 -27.01 -10.34
C THR A 449 -37.10 -27.05 -9.21
N ASP A 450 -36.71 -26.62 -8.02
CA ASP A 450 -37.59 -26.43 -6.86
C ASP A 450 -37.94 -24.94 -6.73
N ILE A 451 -39.22 -24.60 -6.71
CA ILE A 451 -39.71 -23.23 -6.64
C ILE A 451 -40.64 -23.08 -5.43
N TYR A 452 -40.29 -22.16 -4.54
CA TYR A 452 -41.14 -21.69 -3.45
C TYR A 452 -41.48 -20.21 -3.68
N ALA A 453 -42.78 -19.90 -3.79
CA ALA A 453 -43.27 -18.54 -4.08
C ALA A 453 -44.34 -18.09 -3.06
N LYS A 454 -44.15 -16.91 -2.47
CA LYS A 454 -45.10 -16.31 -1.51
C LYS A 454 -45.36 -14.84 -1.82
N ASN A 455 -46.63 -14.47 -2.07
CA ASN A 455 -46.99 -13.10 -2.50
C ASN A 455 -46.11 -12.59 -3.65
N SER A 456 -45.80 -13.47 -4.61
CA SER A 456 -44.85 -13.16 -5.67
C SER A 456 -45.25 -13.72 -7.01
N THR A 457 -44.92 -12.99 -8.09
CA THR A 457 -45.00 -13.52 -9.45
C THR A 457 -43.67 -14.19 -9.79
N VAL A 458 -43.68 -15.42 -10.31
CA VAL A 458 -42.50 -16.15 -10.78
C VAL A 458 -42.75 -16.59 -12.22
N LEU A 459 -41.92 -16.18 -13.17
CA LEU A 459 -42.05 -16.53 -14.58
C LEU A 459 -40.83 -17.34 -15.05
N THR A 460 -41.01 -18.60 -15.46
CA THR A 460 -39.96 -19.35 -16.17
C THR A 460 -40.04 -19.16 -17.68
N ASP A 461 -38.91 -19.04 -18.38
CA ASP A 461 -38.86 -18.91 -19.85
C ASP A 461 -39.49 -20.13 -20.57
N GLU A 462 -40.52 -19.89 -21.38
CA GLU A 462 -41.22 -20.91 -22.17
C GLU A 462 -40.33 -21.64 -23.17
N SER A 463 -39.26 -21.00 -23.63
CA SER A 463 -38.36 -21.56 -24.63
C SER A 463 -37.44 -22.64 -24.05
N ARG A 464 -37.38 -22.78 -22.72
CA ARG A 464 -36.41 -23.65 -22.02
C ARG A 464 -37.04 -24.35 -20.80
N CYS A 465 -37.85 -25.36 -21.08
CA CYS A 465 -38.57 -26.15 -20.07
C CYS A 465 -37.66 -27.11 -19.30
N SER A 466 -37.63 -27.05 -17.97
CA SER A 466 -36.82 -27.91 -17.08
C SER A 466 -37.17 -29.41 -17.20
N SER A 467 -36.36 -30.32 -16.65
CA SER A 467 -36.70 -31.76 -16.67
C SER A 467 -37.86 -32.05 -15.71
N VAL A 468 -37.66 -31.68 -14.45
CA VAL A 468 -38.64 -31.84 -13.36
C VAL A 468 -38.76 -30.52 -12.64
N VAL A 469 -40.00 -30.13 -12.29
CA VAL A 469 -40.26 -28.91 -11.54
C VAL A 469 -41.15 -29.22 -10.34
N ASP A 470 -40.66 -28.93 -9.13
CA ASP A 470 -41.43 -28.96 -7.89
C ASP A 470 -41.80 -27.52 -7.50
N VAL A 471 -43.09 -27.19 -7.49
CA VAL A 471 -43.59 -25.83 -7.20
C VAL A 471 -44.45 -25.85 -5.94
N THR A 472 -44.11 -24.98 -4.98
CA THR A 472 -44.96 -24.61 -3.85
C THR A 472 -45.30 -23.13 -3.94
N ALA A 473 -46.57 -22.79 -4.12
CA ALA A 473 -47.06 -21.43 -4.18
C ALA A 473 -48.07 -21.16 -3.05
N THR A 474 -47.89 -20.06 -2.33
CA THR A 474 -48.74 -19.67 -1.19
C THR A 474 -49.16 -18.21 -1.27
N ASP A 475 -50.32 -17.87 -0.70
CA ASP A 475 -50.89 -16.52 -0.72
C ASP A 475 -51.14 -16.01 -2.16
N LEU A 476 -51.01 -14.71 -2.44
CA LEU A 476 -51.25 -14.10 -3.77
C LEU A 476 -50.13 -14.39 -4.79
N ALA A 477 -49.52 -15.57 -4.76
CA ALA A 477 -48.44 -15.94 -5.67
C ALA A 477 -48.98 -16.37 -7.05
N VAL A 478 -48.28 -15.95 -8.13
CA VAL A 478 -48.59 -16.36 -9.51
C VAL A 478 -47.33 -16.96 -10.13
N VAL A 479 -47.35 -18.26 -10.45
CA VAL A 479 -46.17 -18.98 -10.94
C VAL A 479 -46.41 -19.54 -12.33
N TYR A 480 -45.54 -19.23 -13.30
CA TYR A 480 -45.55 -19.79 -14.65
C TYR A 480 -44.35 -20.75 -14.78
N VAL A 481 -44.63 -22.02 -15.04
CA VAL A 481 -43.60 -23.08 -15.13
C VAL A 481 -43.72 -23.90 -16.42
N CYS A 482 -42.56 -24.31 -16.96
CA CYS A 482 -42.50 -25.29 -18.04
C CYS A 482 -41.59 -26.47 -17.69
N ALA A 483 -42.04 -27.70 -17.94
CA ALA A 483 -41.25 -28.91 -17.77
C ALA A 483 -41.42 -29.92 -18.92
N THR A 484 -40.38 -30.69 -19.20
CA THR A 484 -40.38 -31.73 -20.24
C THR A 484 -40.82 -33.10 -19.72
N SER A 485 -40.59 -33.41 -18.43
CA SER A 485 -40.85 -34.74 -17.87
C SER A 485 -41.96 -34.76 -16.82
N ALA A 486 -41.91 -33.90 -15.81
CA ALA A 486 -42.92 -33.87 -14.75
C ALA A 486 -43.00 -32.51 -14.04
N ILE A 487 -44.20 -32.16 -13.60
CA ILE A 487 -44.48 -31.00 -12.73
C ILE A 487 -45.21 -31.50 -11.49
N TYR A 488 -44.65 -31.24 -10.32
CA TYR A 488 -45.29 -31.46 -9.02
C TYR A 488 -45.69 -30.10 -8.45
N ALA A 489 -46.99 -29.84 -8.38
CA ALA A 489 -47.49 -28.53 -7.98
C ALA A 489 -48.34 -28.61 -6.70
N VAL A 490 -48.00 -27.77 -5.73
CA VAL A 490 -48.77 -27.51 -4.50
C VAL A 490 -49.09 -26.03 -4.47
N ALA A 491 -50.38 -25.69 -4.57
CA ALA A 491 -50.86 -24.32 -4.44
C ALA A 491 -51.80 -24.23 -3.23
N SER A 492 -51.68 -23.13 -2.47
CA SER A 492 -52.55 -22.85 -1.33
C SER A 492 -52.89 -21.36 -1.22
N PHE A 493 -54.08 -21.05 -0.72
CA PHE A 493 -54.53 -19.70 -0.34
C PHE A 493 -54.43 -18.62 -1.45
N ASN A 494 -55.32 -18.64 -2.46
CA ASN A 494 -55.35 -17.64 -3.55
C ASN A 494 -54.12 -17.62 -4.48
N ALA A 495 -53.29 -18.67 -4.48
CA ALA A 495 -52.19 -18.81 -5.43
C ALA A 495 -52.68 -19.33 -6.80
N THR A 496 -51.97 -18.99 -7.87
CA THR A 496 -52.24 -19.50 -9.21
C THR A 496 -50.95 -20.06 -9.83
N ILE A 497 -51.00 -21.28 -10.36
CA ILE A 497 -49.88 -21.90 -11.09
C ILE A 497 -50.30 -22.15 -12.54
N TYR A 498 -49.63 -21.48 -13.48
CA TYR A 498 -49.72 -21.76 -14.91
C TYR A 498 -48.62 -22.74 -15.32
N TYR A 499 -48.97 -23.82 -16.01
CA TYR A 499 -48.00 -24.87 -16.33
C TYR A 499 -48.03 -25.33 -17.79
N LYS A 500 -46.85 -25.64 -18.34
CA LYS A 500 -46.67 -26.23 -19.67
C LYS A 500 -45.85 -27.51 -19.56
N GLY A 501 -46.49 -28.67 -19.71
CA GLY A 501 -45.83 -29.98 -19.56
C GLY A 501 -46.70 -31.04 -18.86
N PRO A 502 -46.14 -32.24 -18.59
CA PRO A 502 -46.86 -33.32 -17.92
C PRO A 502 -47.05 -33.02 -16.42
N LEU A 503 -48.30 -32.94 -15.95
CA LEU A 503 -48.62 -32.77 -14.53
C LEU A 503 -48.59 -34.13 -13.81
N ALA A 504 -47.88 -34.22 -12.69
CA ALA A 504 -47.78 -35.44 -11.90
C ALA A 504 -49.08 -35.71 -11.11
N SER A 505 -49.41 -36.99 -10.92
CA SER A 505 -50.68 -37.46 -10.31
C SER A 505 -50.88 -37.08 -8.85
N ASN A 506 -49.81 -36.67 -8.16
CA ASN A 506 -49.79 -36.25 -6.75
C ASN A 506 -49.77 -34.72 -6.58
N SER A 507 -50.02 -33.94 -7.64
CA SER A 507 -50.23 -32.49 -7.53
C SER A 507 -51.51 -32.20 -6.74
N SER A 508 -51.48 -31.23 -5.83
CA SER A 508 -52.60 -30.94 -4.91
C SER A 508 -52.97 -29.46 -4.89
N ILE A 509 -54.26 -29.18 -4.75
CA ILE A 509 -54.83 -27.83 -4.81
C ILE A 509 -55.67 -27.62 -3.53
N ASP A 510 -55.37 -26.57 -2.78
CA ASP A 510 -56.19 -26.17 -1.62
C ASP A 510 -56.56 -24.66 -1.70
N GLY A 511 -57.75 -24.38 -2.25
CA GLY A 511 -58.26 -23.00 -2.39
C GLY A 511 -57.51 -22.13 -3.42
N SER A 512 -56.99 -22.73 -4.48
CA SER A 512 -56.11 -22.13 -5.49
C SER A 512 -56.39 -22.66 -6.91
N GLU A 513 -55.73 -22.13 -7.94
CA GLU A 513 -55.93 -22.56 -9.34
C GLU A 513 -54.64 -23.11 -9.97
N ILE A 514 -54.73 -24.26 -10.64
CA ILE A 514 -53.67 -24.80 -11.51
C ILE A 514 -54.21 -24.84 -12.94
N ILE A 515 -53.58 -24.07 -13.84
CA ILE A 515 -54.13 -23.78 -15.17
C ILE A 515 -53.11 -24.19 -16.24
N PRO A 516 -53.51 -24.96 -17.27
CA PRO A 516 -52.65 -25.20 -18.42
C PRO A 516 -52.28 -23.88 -19.09
N TRP A 517 -50.99 -23.66 -19.30
CA TRP A 517 -50.47 -22.52 -20.03
C TRP A 517 -50.58 -22.81 -21.54
N VAL A 518 -51.51 -22.13 -22.22
CA VAL A 518 -51.86 -22.33 -23.64
C VAL A 518 -50.95 -21.55 -24.56
#